data_AF-A0A2K4IKC0-F1
#
_entry.id   AF-A0A2K4IKC0-F1
#
_cell.length_a   1.000
_cell.length_b   1.000
_cell.length_c   1.000
_cell.angle_alpha   90.00
_cell.angle_beta   90.00
_cell.angle_gamma   90.00
#
_symmetry.space_group_name_H-M   'P 1'
#
loop_
_entity.id
_entity.type
_entity.pdbx_description
1 polymer ?
#
loop_
_entity_poly.entity_id
_entity_poly.type
_entity_poly.pdbx_seq_one_letter_code
_entity_poly.pdbx_strand_id
1 'polypeptide(L)'
;MQVMRGWATRCAPLVGLMGLLGSVQEALAGEYEGSPQVAEFVGEMTRDYGFAGEQLMGVFREAQRKQAILDAISRPAERVKQWKEYRPMFITDARIARGVDFWRQHEATLARAEQEYGVPAQVIVSIIGVETFFGRNTGNYRVIDALSTLGFDYPPRAEFFRKELREFLLLAREEQVDPLTLKGSYAGAMGLPQFMPSSFRAYAVDFDGDGHINIWNNPDDAIGSVASYFKRHGWVAGEPVVSRADVRGEQVDEGLTTGIEPTKTVGELRALGWSSHDALRDDMPVTAFRLEGDNGPEYWMGLKNFYAITRYNRSVMYAMAVHQLSEQLVQARGVK
;
A
#
# COMPACT_ATOMS: atom_id res chain seq x y z
N MET A 1 -53.41 -12.04 -41.03
CA MET A 1 -54.48 -12.65 -40.20
C MET A 1 -54.04 -14.05 -39.80
N GLN A 2 -54.02 -14.28 -38.48
CA GLN A 2 -53.96 -15.55 -37.75
C GLN A 2 -53.05 -16.74 -38.18
N VAL A 3 -52.10 -16.99 -37.29
CA VAL A 3 -51.82 -18.26 -36.55
C VAL A 3 -50.84 -19.28 -37.14
N MET A 4 -49.93 -19.61 -36.22
CA MET A 4 -48.83 -20.58 -36.16
C MET A 4 -49.22 -22.06 -36.36
N ARG A 5 -48.21 -22.85 -36.77
CA ARG A 5 -47.78 -24.20 -36.30
C ARG A 5 -46.81 -24.75 -37.38
N GLY A 6 -45.80 -25.60 -37.17
CA GLY A 6 -45.21 -26.33 -36.05
C GLY A 6 -43.84 -26.87 -36.52
N TRP A 7 -42.82 -26.89 -35.66
CA TRP A 7 -42.16 -28.08 -35.08
C TRP A 7 -41.56 -29.16 -36.02
N ALA A 8 -40.22 -29.15 -36.05
CA ALA A 8 -39.29 -30.27 -35.77
C ALA A 8 -39.02 -31.42 -36.78
N THR A 9 -37.74 -31.44 -37.21
CA THR A 9 -36.78 -32.56 -37.31
C THR A 9 -36.90 -33.62 -38.43
N ARG A 10 -35.82 -33.79 -39.22
CA ARG A 10 -34.85 -34.91 -39.12
C ARG A 10 -33.72 -34.89 -40.19
N CYS A 11 -32.53 -35.25 -39.71
CA CYS A 11 -31.41 -36.01 -40.33
C CYS A 11 -30.45 -35.38 -41.37
N ALA A 12 -29.16 -35.51 -41.02
CA ALA A 12 -27.88 -35.30 -41.73
C ALA A 12 -27.68 -36.27 -42.94
N PRO A 13 -26.59 -36.26 -43.78
CA PRO A 13 -25.18 -35.91 -43.47
C PRO A 13 -24.35 -35.21 -44.59
N LEU A 14 -23.17 -34.64 -44.27
CA LEU A 14 -21.86 -35.01 -44.88
C LEU A 14 -20.68 -34.18 -44.31
N VAL A 15 -19.67 -34.92 -43.89
CA VAL A 15 -18.20 -34.72 -43.87
C VAL A 15 -17.63 -33.36 -44.32
N GLY A 16 -16.84 -32.76 -43.43
CA GLY A 16 -15.84 -31.72 -43.73
C GLY A 16 -14.75 -31.69 -42.66
N LEU A 17 -13.68 -32.45 -42.88
CA LEU A 17 -12.47 -32.47 -42.05
C LEU A 17 -11.73 -31.14 -42.24
N MET A 18 -11.58 -30.33 -41.21
CA MET A 18 -10.64 -29.21 -41.24
C MET A 18 -9.98 -29.08 -39.86
N GLY A 19 -8.71 -29.49 -39.82
CA GLY A 19 -7.87 -29.41 -38.64
C GLY A 19 -7.66 -27.95 -38.25
N LEU A 20 -8.14 -27.59 -37.07
CA LEU A 20 -7.69 -26.39 -36.38
C LEU A 20 -6.49 -26.79 -35.53
N LEU A 21 -5.31 -26.44 -36.04
CA LEU A 21 -4.07 -26.37 -35.29
C LEU A 21 -4.32 -25.52 -34.04
N GLY A 22 -4.44 -26.18 -32.90
CA GLY A 22 -4.36 -25.52 -31.61
C GLY A 22 -2.96 -24.96 -31.46
N SER A 23 -2.83 -23.64 -31.46
CA SER A 23 -1.66 -22.99 -30.86
C SER A 23 -1.79 -23.16 -29.35
N VAL A 24 -1.32 -24.30 -28.85
CA VAL A 24 -1.04 -24.47 -27.43
C VAL A 24 0.18 -23.60 -27.16
N GLN A 25 -0.04 -22.44 -26.55
CA GLN A 25 1.04 -21.59 -26.10
C GLN A 25 1.61 -22.25 -24.85
N GLU A 26 2.62 -23.10 -25.04
CA GLU A 26 3.38 -23.71 -23.97
C GLU A 26 3.98 -22.59 -23.11
N ALA A 27 3.64 -22.58 -21.82
CA ALA A 27 4.29 -21.74 -20.84
C ALA A 27 5.74 -22.24 -20.67
N LEU A 28 6.69 -21.49 -21.22
CA LEU A 28 8.11 -21.81 -21.18
C LEU A 28 8.69 -21.45 -19.81
N ALA A 29 9.36 -22.40 -19.16
CA ALA A 29 10.42 -22.06 -18.23
C ALA A 29 11.47 -21.24 -19.01
N GLY A 30 11.82 -20.03 -18.54
CA GLY A 30 12.76 -19.13 -19.21
C GLY A 30 12.22 -17.75 -19.65
N GLU A 31 11.16 -17.20 -19.05
CA GLU A 31 10.59 -15.91 -19.50
C GLU A 31 11.55 -14.70 -19.38
N TYR A 32 12.55 -14.74 -18.50
CA TYR A 32 13.60 -13.70 -18.37
C TYR A 32 14.98 -14.13 -18.87
N GLU A 33 15.14 -15.41 -19.22
CA GLU A 33 16.39 -15.93 -19.75
C GLU A 33 16.62 -15.38 -21.16
N GLY A 34 17.80 -14.81 -21.42
CA GLY A 34 18.12 -14.20 -22.72
C GLY A 34 17.42 -12.86 -23.00
N SER A 35 16.69 -12.28 -22.03
CA SER A 35 16.07 -10.96 -22.20
C SER A 35 17.13 -9.85 -22.26
N PRO A 36 17.16 -9.00 -23.31
CA PRO A 36 18.11 -7.89 -23.40
C PRO A 36 17.98 -6.88 -22.25
N GLN A 37 16.74 -6.64 -21.78
CA GLN A 37 16.46 -5.73 -20.68
C GLN A 37 17.00 -6.27 -19.34
N VAL A 38 16.92 -7.59 -19.15
CA VAL A 38 17.49 -8.25 -17.97
C VAL A 38 19.01 -8.22 -18.03
N ALA A 39 19.60 -8.48 -19.20
CA ALA A 39 21.05 -8.39 -19.38
C ALA A 39 21.58 -6.97 -19.11
N GLU A 40 20.86 -5.94 -19.56
CA GLU A 40 21.19 -4.53 -19.28
C GLU A 40 21.10 -4.23 -17.78
N PHE A 41 20.01 -4.65 -17.12
CA PHE A 41 19.84 -4.49 -15.68
C PHE A 41 20.93 -5.22 -14.88
N VAL A 42 21.28 -6.45 -15.24
CA VAL A 42 22.39 -7.20 -14.61
C VAL A 42 23.72 -6.51 -14.84
N GLY A 43 23.93 -5.92 -16.02
CA GLY A 43 25.08 -5.07 -16.34
C GLY A 43 25.18 -3.86 -15.41
N GLU A 44 24.07 -3.15 -15.17
CA GLU A 44 23.98 -2.06 -14.18
C GLU A 44 24.32 -2.57 -12.77
N MET A 45 23.68 -3.66 -12.32
CA MET A 45 23.90 -4.23 -10.99
C MET A 45 25.35 -4.67 -10.75
N THR A 46 26.01 -5.17 -11.80
CA THR A 46 27.43 -5.56 -11.74
C THR A 46 28.33 -4.34 -11.69
N ARG A 47 28.13 -3.37 -12.60
CA ARG A 47 28.98 -2.19 -12.75
C ARG A 47 28.87 -1.23 -11.58
N ASP A 48 27.65 -0.97 -11.12
CA ASP A 48 27.36 0.14 -10.21
C ASP A 48 27.21 -0.34 -8.76
N TYR A 49 26.89 -1.62 -8.54
CA TYR A 49 26.60 -2.18 -7.21
C TYR A 49 27.40 -3.44 -6.86
N GLY A 50 28.33 -3.86 -7.73
CA GLY A 50 29.28 -4.94 -7.47
C GLY A 50 28.66 -6.33 -7.31
N PHE A 51 27.53 -6.60 -7.97
CA PHE A 51 26.99 -7.97 -8.01
C PHE A 51 27.80 -8.86 -8.97
N ALA A 52 27.87 -10.16 -8.67
CA ALA A 52 28.39 -11.14 -9.62
C ALA A 52 27.32 -11.45 -10.68
N GLY A 53 27.57 -11.06 -11.93
CA GLY A 53 26.61 -11.20 -13.03
C GLY A 53 26.08 -12.63 -13.22
N GLU A 54 26.94 -13.66 -13.13
CA GLU A 54 26.51 -15.06 -13.26
C GLU A 54 25.54 -15.50 -12.16
N GLN A 55 25.78 -15.09 -10.91
CA GLN A 55 24.91 -15.40 -9.79
C GLN A 55 23.56 -14.70 -9.95
N LEU A 56 23.57 -13.42 -10.37
CA LEU A 56 22.34 -12.65 -10.55
C LEU A 56 21.51 -13.16 -11.73
N MET A 57 22.16 -13.60 -12.83
CA MET A 57 21.48 -14.32 -13.90
C MET A 57 20.89 -15.65 -13.43
N GLY A 58 21.48 -16.31 -12.45
CA GLY A 58 20.88 -17.46 -11.76
C GLY A 58 19.53 -17.12 -11.13
N VAL A 59 19.46 -16.02 -10.39
CA VAL A 59 18.21 -15.54 -9.79
C VAL A 59 17.15 -15.25 -10.85
N PHE A 60 17.52 -14.58 -11.94
CA PHE A 60 16.56 -14.26 -13.02
C PHE A 60 16.11 -15.46 -13.84
N ARG A 61 16.89 -16.55 -13.93
CA ARG A 61 16.43 -17.81 -14.50
C ARG A 61 15.30 -18.44 -13.69
N GLU A 62 15.28 -18.20 -12.38
CA GLU A 62 14.23 -18.71 -11.49
C GLU A 62 13.05 -17.74 -11.30
N ALA A 63 13.23 -16.46 -11.62
CA ALA A 63 12.16 -15.47 -11.61
C ALA A 63 11.10 -15.81 -12.66
N GLN A 64 9.82 -15.67 -12.30
CA GLN A 64 8.70 -16.03 -13.15
C GLN A 64 7.86 -14.80 -13.45
N ARG A 65 7.50 -14.60 -14.73
CA ARG A 65 6.54 -13.56 -15.10
C ARG A 65 5.17 -13.97 -14.59
N LYS A 66 4.43 -13.04 -13.99
CA LYS A 66 3.11 -13.32 -13.43
C LYS A 66 2.05 -12.54 -14.18
N GLN A 67 1.34 -13.21 -15.10
CA GLN A 67 0.24 -12.57 -15.85
C GLN A 67 -0.80 -11.94 -14.91
N ALA A 68 -1.15 -12.62 -13.82
CA ALA A 68 -2.09 -12.09 -12.82
C ALA A 68 -1.66 -10.75 -12.20
N ILE A 69 -0.36 -10.47 -12.12
CA ILE A 69 0.17 -9.19 -11.64
C ILE A 69 -0.07 -8.09 -12.69
N LEU A 70 0.21 -8.39 -13.96
CA LEU A 70 -0.05 -7.46 -15.07
C LEU A 70 -1.54 -7.16 -15.21
N ASP A 71 -2.38 -8.18 -15.05
CA ASP A 71 -3.83 -8.01 -15.07
C ASP A 71 -4.28 -7.13 -13.89
N ALA A 72 -3.76 -7.38 -12.68
CA ALA A 72 -4.11 -6.61 -11.49
C ALA A 72 -3.72 -5.13 -11.59
N ILE A 73 -2.52 -4.81 -12.07
CA ILE A 73 -2.06 -3.42 -12.20
C ILE A 73 -2.71 -2.69 -13.38
N SER A 74 -3.17 -3.42 -14.40
CA SER A 74 -3.83 -2.85 -15.59
C SER A 74 -5.35 -2.70 -15.44
N ARG A 75 -5.92 -3.13 -14.30
CA ARG A 75 -7.35 -2.95 -14.05
C ARG A 75 -7.68 -1.46 -14.11
N PRO A 76 -8.67 -1.06 -14.93
CA PRO A 76 -9.14 0.32 -14.92
C PRO A 76 -9.65 0.64 -13.52
N ALA A 77 -9.52 1.91 -13.12
CA ALA A 77 -10.08 2.36 -11.86
C ALA A 77 -11.56 1.99 -11.82
N GLU A 78 -11.95 1.11 -10.89
CA GLU A 78 -13.34 0.93 -10.53
C GLU A 78 -13.93 2.28 -10.08
N ARG A 79 -15.25 2.38 -9.98
CA ARG A 79 -15.87 3.56 -9.35
C ARG A 79 -15.19 3.80 -8.00
N VAL A 80 -14.66 5.02 -7.82
CA VAL A 80 -14.08 5.44 -6.54
C VAL A 80 -15.15 5.27 -5.47
N LYS A 81 -14.85 4.42 -4.48
CA LYS A 81 -15.76 4.16 -3.36
C LYS A 81 -16.00 5.45 -2.60
N GLN A 82 -17.25 5.69 -2.22
CA GLN A 82 -17.55 6.77 -1.27
C GLN A 82 -17.05 6.38 0.12
N TRP A 83 -16.89 7.36 1.00
CA TRP A 83 -16.38 7.11 2.35
C TRP A 83 -17.25 6.12 3.13
N LYS A 84 -18.58 6.22 3.02
CA LYS A 84 -19.55 5.24 3.56
C LYS A 84 -19.33 3.79 3.10
N GLU A 85 -18.73 3.58 1.93
CA GLU A 85 -18.42 2.25 1.40
C GLU A 85 -17.00 1.81 1.77
N TYR A 86 -16.05 2.75 1.85
CA TYR A 86 -14.64 2.48 2.12
C TYR A 86 -14.38 2.25 3.61
N ARG A 87 -14.90 3.11 4.50
CA ARG A 87 -14.73 3.04 5.95
C ARG A 87 -15.05 1.66 6.54
N PRO A 88 -16.22 1.02 6.27
CA PRO A 88 -16.55 -0.26 6.88
C PRO A 88 -15.66 -1.43 6.42
N MET A 89 -14.81 -1.25 5.40
CA MET A 89 -13.83 -2.27 5.01
C MET A 89 -12.67 -2.40 6.01
N PHE A 90 -12.40 -1.32 6.77
CA PHE A 90 -11.30 -1.23 7.71
C PHE A 90 -11.80 -1.18 9.15
N ILE A 91 -12.85 -0.42 9.42
CA ILE A 91 -13.41 -0.26 10.76
C ILE A 91 -14.43 -1.38 11.00
N THR A 92 -13.93 -2.52 11.46
CA THR A 92 -14.73 -3.72 11.75
C THR A 92 -14.39 -4.25 13.14
N ASP A 93 -15.36 -4.86 13.82
CA ASP A 93 -15.16 -5.47 15.14
C ASP A 93 -13.99 -6.46 15.14
N ALA A 94 -13.90 -7.28 14.09
CA ALA A 94 -12.82 -8.25 13.93
C ALA A 94 -11.43 -7.60 13.84
N ARG A 95 -11.31 -6.47 13.14
CA ARG A 95 -10.03 -5.75 13.02
C ARG A 95 -9.67 -5.01 14.30
N ILE A 96 -10.65 -4.41 14.96
CA ILE A 96 -10.47 -3.74 16.25
C ILE A 96 -10.03 -4.75 17.32
N ALA A 97 -10.74 -5.87 17.46
CA ALA A 97 -10.41 -6.91 18.44
C ALA A 97 -8.98 -7.45 18.24
N ARG A 98 -8.62 -7.80 17.00
CA ARG A 98 -7.25 -8.27 16.71
C ARG A 98 -6.18 -7.20 16.91
N GLY A 99 -6.50 -5.93 16.66
CA GLY A 99 -5.56 -4.85 16.90
C GLY A 99 -5.31 -4.63 18.39
N VAL A 100 -6.34 -4.78 19.24
CA VAL A 100 -6.19 -4.78 20.69
C VAL A 100 -5.33 -5.95 21.16
N ASP A 101 -5.54 -7.14 20.58
CA ASP A 101 -4.71 -8.32 20.91
C ASP A 101 -3.25 -8.13 20.48
N PHE A 102 -3.01 -7.65 19.25
CA PHE A 102 -1.67 -7.34 18.74
C PHE A 102 -0.99 -6.29 19.63
N TRP A 103 -1.72 -5.24 20.02
CA TRP A 103 -1.18 -4.21 20.92
C TRP A 103 -0.80 -4.81 22.28
N ARG A 104 -1.67 -5.61 22.90
CA ARG A 104 -1.36 -6.27 24.19
C ARG A 104 -0.16 -7.20 24.09
N GLN A 105 -0.04 -7.95 23.00
CA GLN A 105 1.07 -8.87 22.77
C GLN A 105 2.41 -8.14 22.64
N HIS A 106 2.43 -6.98 21.99
CA HIS A 106 3.65 -6.22 21.69
C HIS A 106 3.74 -4.90 22.47
N GLU A 107 3.14 -4.84 23.66
CA GLU A 107 2.99 -3.59 24.43
C GLU A 107 4.34 -2.94 24.75
N ALA A 108 5.33 -3.73 25.18
CA ALA A 108 6.66 -3.22 25.51
C ALA A 108 7.36 -2.61 24.29
N THR A 109 7.30 -3.28 23.14
CA THR A 109 7.91 -2.80 21.90
C THR A 109 7.22 -1.55 21.38
N LEU A 110 5.89 -1.52 21.39
CA LEU A 110 5.10 -0.35 21.01
C LEU A 110 5.39 0.86 21.91
N ALA A 111 5.47 0.65 23.23
CA ALA A 111 5.81 1.72 24.17
C ALA A 111 7.22 2.28 23.92
N ARG A 112 8.20 1.41 23.62
CA ARG A 112 9.55 1.84 23.26
C ARG A 112 9.57 2.61 21.93
N ALA A 113 8.86 2.14 20.91
CA ALA A 113 8.76 2.83 19.62
C ALA A 113 8.13 4.22 19.79
N GLU A 114 7.08 4.33 20.60
CA GLU A 114 6.45 5.61 20.92
C GLU A 114 7.42 6.55 21.65
N GLN A 115 8.18 6.05 22.62
CA GLN A 115 9.17 6.83 23.36
C GLN A 115 10.31 7.34 22.44
N GLU A 116 10.82 6.47 21.56
CA GLU A 116 11.98 6.79 20.71
C GLU A 116 11.62 7.70 19.53
N TYR A 117 10.49 7.41 18.87
CA TYR A 117 10.11 8.09 17.63
C TYR A 117 9.04 9.18 17.84
N GLY A 118 8.31 9.15 18.95
CA GLY A 118 7.20 10.07 19.23
C GLY A 118 5.93 9.75 18.44
N VAL A 119 5.82 8.54 17.89
CA VAL A 119 4.68 8.07 17.11
C VAL A 119 3.81 7.20 18.02
N PRO A 120 2.54 7.56 18.26
CA PRO A 120 1.70 6.82 19.20
C PRO A 120 1.49 5.36 18.78
N ALA A 121 1.48 4.46 19.77
CA ALA A 121 1.31 3.03 19.54
C ALA A 121 0.04 2.71 18.71
N GLN A 122 -1.08 3.40 18.95
CA GLN A 122 -2.31 3.20 18.18
C GLN A 122 -2.15 3.47 16.68
N VAL A 123 -1.28 4.41 16.30
CA VAL A 123 -1.02 4.74 14.89
C VAL A 123 -0.24 3.60 14.25
N ILE A 124 0.79 3.10 14.94
CA ILE A 124 1.61 1.97 14.48
C ILE A 124 0.74 0.71 14.30
N VAL A 125 -0.03 0.36 15.33
CA VAL A 125 -0.96 -0.79 15.29
C VAL A 125 -1.97 -0.62 14.16
N SER A 126 -2.54 0.58 14.01
CA SER A 126 -3.50 0.83 12.95
C SER A 126 -2.91 0.66 11.55
N ILE A 127 -1.68 1.11 11.31
CA ILE A 127 -0.99 0.92 10.01
C ILE A 127 -0.86 -0.56 9.70
N ILE A 128 -0.30 -1.34 10.62
CA ILE A 128 -0.14 -2.79 10.44
C ILE A 128 -1.50 -3.49 10.24
N GLY A 129 -2.54 -3.03 10.95
CA GLY A 129 -3.90 -3.52 10.82
C GLY A 129 -4.55 -3.22 9.47
N VAL A 130 -4.34 -2.02 8.94
CA VAL A 130 -4.84 -1.60 7.62
C VAL A 130 -4.10 -2.33 6.50
N GLU A 131 -2.77 -2.44 6.60
CA GLU A 131 -1.93 -3.01 5.56
C GLU A 131 -2.10 -4.53 5.44
N THR A 132 -2.02 -5.27 6.54
CA THR A 132 -1.91 -6.74 6.50
C THR A 132 -2.90 -7.46 7.39
N PHE A 133 -3.78 -6.73 8.08
CA PHE A 133 -4.63 -7.32 9.12
C PHE A 133 -3.76 -8.08 10.15
N PHE A 134 -2.72 -7.41 10.63
CA PHE A 134 -1.77 -7.95 11.62
C PHE A 134 -1.09 -9.23 11.14
N GLY A 135 -0.60 -9.22 9.90
CA GLY A 135 0.14 -10.32 9.29
C GLY A 135 -0.69 -11.42 8.64
N ARG A 136 -2.02 -11.34 8.66
CA ARG A 136 -2.88 -12.34 7.97
C ARG A 136 -2.73 -12.28 6.45
N ASN A 137 -2.49 -11.08 5.91
CA ASN A 137 -2.44 -10.80 4.47
C ASN A 137 -1.14 -10.07 4.11
N THR A 138 0.02 -10.73 4.22
CA THR A 138 1.33 -10.15 3.86
C THR A 138 1.69 -10.27 2.38
N GLY A 139 0.87 -10.98 1.61
CA GLY A 139 1.06 -11.21 0.18
C GLY A 139 1.69 -12.56 -0.15
N ASN A 140 1.38 -13.07 -1.34
CA ASN A 140 1.69 -14.46 -1.74
C ASN A 140 2.61 -14.57 -2.96
N TYR A 141 3.00 -13.44 -3.55
CA TYR A 141 3.96 -13.44 -4.66
C TYR A 141 5.38 -13.38 -4.10
N ARG A 142 6.33 -14.09 -4.71
CA ARG A 142 7.74 -13.79 -4.44
C ARG A 142 8.01 -12.36 -4.93
N VAL A 143 8.71 -11.57 -4.12
CA VAL A 143 8.96 -10.15 -4.45
C VAL A 143 9.75 -10.04 -5.75
N ILE A 144 10.72 -10.95 -5.97
CA ILE A 144 11.47 -11.04 -7.23
C ILE A 144 10.57 -11.25 -8.45
N ASP A 145 9.53 -12.10 -8.35
CA ASP A 145 8.59 -12.33 -9.45
C ASP A 145 7.76 -11.07 -9.74
N ALA A 146 7.27 -10.41 -8.69
CA ALA A 146 6.45 -9.20 -8.81
C ALA A 146 7.22 -8.04 -9.44
N LEU A 147 8.41 -7.75 -8.91
CA LEU A 147 9.21 -6.61 -9.36
C LEU A 147 9.84 -6.87 -10.73
N SER A 148 10.22 -8.10 -11.06
CA SER A 148 10.68 -8.44 -12.42
C SER A 148 9.55 -8.31 -13.43
N THR A 149 8.36 -8.85 -13.12
CA THR A 149 7.16 -8.71 -13.97
C THR A 149 6.85 -7.26 -14.25
N LEU A 150 6.83 -6.41 -13.23
CA LEU A 150 6.47 -5.01 -13.40
C LEU A 150 7.62 -4.17 -13.98
N GLY A 151 8.86 -4.49 -13.65
CA GLY A 151 10.05 -3.76 -14.12
C GLY A 151 10.39 -4.02 -15.59
N PHE A 152 10.07 -5.20 -16.12
CA PHE A 152 10.40 -5.58 -17.49
C PHE A 152 9.19 -5.68 -18.42
N ASP A 153 7.99 -5.96 -17.88
CA ASP A 153 6.81 -6.27 -18.70
C ASP A 153 5.65 -5.27 -18.50
N TYR A 154 5.80 -4.23 -17.67
CA TYR A 154 4.80 -3.18 -17.48
C TYR A 154 5.35 -1.78 -17.83
N PRO A 155 5.36 -1.40 -19.13
CA PRO A 155 5.95 -0.15 -19.60
C PRO A 155 5.52 1.13 -18.86
N PRO A 156 4.25 1.33 -18.46
CA PRO A 156 3.83 2.59 -17.84
C PRO A 156 4.57 2.97 -16.56
N ARG A 157 5.14 1.99 -15.83
CA ARG A 157 5.88 2.21 -14.58
C ARG A 157 7.16 1.38 -14.47
N ALA A 158 7.67 0.88 -15.59
CA ALA A 158 8.82 -0.02 -15.63
C ALA A 158 10.04 0.56 -14.88
N GLU A 159 10.37 1.84 -15.08
CA GLU A 159 11.49 2.49 -14.41
C GLU A 159 11.36 2.51 -12.89
N PHE A 160 10.15 2.80 -12.38
CA PHE A 160 9.88 2.76 -10.94
C PHE A 160 10.11 1.35 -10.39
N PHE A 161 9.55 0.33 -11.03
CA PHE A 161 9.68 -1.04 -10.55
C PHE A 161 11.08 -1.62 -10.74
N ARG A 162 11.84 -1.19 -11.75
CA ARG A 162 13.28 -1.53 -11.88
C ARG A 162 14.11 -0.91 -10.75
N LYS A 163 13.80 0.33 -10.35
CA LYS A 163 14.40 0.92 -9.15
C LYS A 163 14.09 0.05 -7.93
N GLU A 164 12.82 -0.29 -7.69
CA GLU A 164 12.45 -1.12 -6.53
C GLU A 164 13.07 -2.53 -6.59
N LEU A 165 13.19 -3.14 -7.77
CA LEU A 165 13.88 -4.41 -7.97
C LEU A 165 15.35 -4.33 -7.57
N ARG A 166 16.03 -3.24 -7.94
CA ARG A 166 17.41 -2.98 -7.51
C ARG A 166 17.51 -2.85 -6.00
N GLU A 167 16.66 -2.02 -5.39
CA GLU A 167 16.63 -1.85 -3.93
C GLU A 167 16.35 -3.20 -3.24
N PHE A 168 15.50 -4.05 -3.82
CA PHE A 168 15.20 -5.38 -3.31
C PHE A 168 16.41 -6.34 -3.35
N LEU A 169 17.20 -6.32 -4.43
CA LEU A 169 18.41 -7.13 -4.50
C LEU A 169 19.48 -6.64 -3.53
N LEU A 170 19.58 -5.31 -3.35
CA LEU A 170 20.49 -4.70 -2.38
C LEU A 170 20.12 -5.11 -0.96
N LEU A 171 18.85 -4.96 -0.55
CA LEU A 171 18.43 -5.35 0.80
C LEU A 171 18.57 -6.85 1.04
N ALA A 172 18.30 -7.70 0.05
CA ALA A 172 18.47 -9.14 0.21
C ALA A 172 19.94 -9.51 0.47
N ARG A 173 20.88 -8.79 -0.17
CA ARG A 173 22.32 -8.95 0.08
C ARG A 173 22.73 -8.39 1.43
N GLU A 174 22.21 -7.22 1.83
CA GLU A 174 22.48 -6.58 3.13
C GLU A 174 22.03 -7.48 4.29
N GLU A 175 20.83 -8.07 4.19
CA GLU A 175 20.25 -8.97 5.18
C GLU A 175 20.70 -10.44 5.03
N GLN A 176 21.53 -10.74 4.03
CA GLN A 176 22.05 -12.09 3.75
C GLN A 176 20.95 -13.16 3.56
N VAL A 177 19.84 -12.77 2.93
CA VAL A 177 18.69 -13.66 2.67
C VAL A 177 18.59 -13.99 1.19
N ASP A 178 18.08 -15.17 0.87
CA ASP A 178 17.82 -15.57 -0.50
C ASP A 178 16.64 -14.75 -1.09
N PRO A 179 16.87 -13.93 -2.15
CA PRO A 179 15.82 -13.11 -2.76
C PRO A 179 14.65 -13.92 -3.33
N LEU A 180 14.82 -15.22 -3.57
CA LEU A 180 13.75 -16.11 -4.04
C LEU A 180 12.78 -16.55 -2.92
N THR A 181 13.11 -16.30 -1.65
CA THR A 181 12.29 -16.73 -0.51
C THR A 181 11.32 -15.65 -0.01
N LEU A 182 11.63 -14.37 -0.26
CA LEU A 182 10.87 -13.25 0.27
C LEU A 182 9.57 -13.05 -0.50
N LYS A 183 8.46 -12.93 0.24
CA LYS A 183 7.11 -12.73 -0.31
C LYS A 183 6.56 -11.34 -0.06
N GLY A 184 5.63 -10.93 -0.90
CA GLY A 184 4.95 -9.65 -0.81
C GLY A 184 3.70 -9.57 -1.67
N SER A 185 3.17 -8.35 -1.78
CA SER A 185 2.04 -8.03 -2.62
C SER A 185 2.37 -8.18 -4.11
N TYR A 186 1.34 -8.09 -4.95
CA TYR A 186 1.51 -8.08 -6.41
C TYR A 186 2.38 -6.92 -6.91
N ALA A 187 2.55 -5.86 -6.11
CA ALA A 187 3.36 -4.69 -6.43
C ALA A 187 4.75 -4.72 -5.76
N GLY A 188 5.08 -5.79 -5.02
CA GLY A 188 6.36 -5.92 -4.31
C GLY A 188 6.41 -5.26 -2.93
N ALA A 189 5.27 -4.91 -2.33
CA ALA A 189 5.20 -4.43 -0.95
C ALA A 189 5.35 -5.60 0.04
N MET A 190 6.13 -5.42 1.10
CA MET A 190 6.72 -6.51 1.87
C MET A 190 6.31 -6.49 3.35
N GLY A 191 6.15 -7.69 3.91
CA GLY A 191 6.00 -7.91 5.36
C GLY A 191 4.74 -7.31 5.99
N LEU A 192 4.74 -7.27 7.32
CA LEU A 192 3.69 -6.67 8.15
C LEU A 192 3.38 -5.19 7.80
N PRO A 193 4.37 -4.33 7.48
CA PRO A 193 4.12 -2.93 7.20
C PRO A 193 3.87 -2.63 5.71
N GLN A 194 3.93 -3.63 4.82
CA GLN A 194 3.84 -3.47 3.36
C GLN A 194 4.83 -2.42 2.81
N PHE A 195 6.08 -2.45 3.27
CA PHE A 195 7.11 -1.58 2.74
C PHE A 195 7.51 -1.98 1.33
N MET A 196 7.60 -1.00 0.44
CA MET A 196 8.36 -1.15 -0.80
C MET A 196 9.86 -1.32 -0.47
N PRO A 197 10.65 -2.00 -1.30
CA PRO A 197 12.09 -2.17 -1.09
C PRO A 197 12.86 -0.88 -0.80
N SER A 198 12.55 0.21 -1.50
CA SER A 198 13.17 1.51 -1.22
C SER A 198 12.82 2.07 0.15
N SER A 199 11.59 1.83 0.63
CA SER A 199 11.18 2.20 1.99
C SER A 199 11.87 1.34 3.04
N PHE A 200 12.05 0.04 2.78
CA PHE A 200 12.82 -0.85 3.66
C PHE A 200 14.22 -0.29 3.89
N ARG A 201 14.98 -0.07 2.81
CA ARG A 201 16.37 0.38 2.91
C ARG A 201 16.51 1.78 3.53
N ALA A 202 15.51 2.63 3.40
CA ALA A 202 15.56 3.99 3.92
C ALA A 202 15.07 4.13 5.38
N TYR A 203 14.16 3.27 5.83
CA TYR A 203 13.40 3.50 7.06
C TYR A 203 13.27 2.29 7.98
N ALA A 204 13.45 1.06 7.47
CA ALA A 204 13.37 -0.11 8.32
C ALA A 204 14.54 -0.14 9.30
N VAL A 205 14.28 -0.69 10.49
CA VAL A 205 15.24 -0.74 11.60
C VAL A 205 15.19 -2.11 12.25
N ASP A 206 16.36 -2.60 12.63
CA ASP A 206 16.53 -3.72 13.56
C ASP A 206 16.11 -3.18 14.92
N PHE A 207 14.90 -3.56 15.35
CA PHE A 207 14.29 -2.97 16.53
C PHE A 207 14.41 -3.86 17.75
N ASP A 208 14.72 -5.14 17.63
CA ASP A 208 15.02 -6.00 18.78
C ASP A 208 16.53 -6.17 19.04
N GLY A 209 17.38 -5.71 18.12
CA GLY A 209 18.84 -5.66 18.27
C GLY A 209 19.52 -6.99 17.93
N ASP A 210 18.90 -7.86 17.15
CA ASP A 210 19.45 -9.17 16.78
C ASP A 210 20.46 -9.10 15.62
N GLY A 211 20.63 -7.94 15.00
CA GLY A 211 21.53 -7.67 13.88
C GLY A 211 20.89 -7.82 12.50
N HIS A 212 19.59 -8.11 12.43
CA HIS A 212 18.82 -8.29 11.20
C HIS A 212 17.55 -7.45 11.17
N ILE A 213 17.06 -7.13 9.97
CA ILE A 213 15.80 -6.41 9.80
C ILE A 213 14.77 -7.34 9.14
N ASN A 214 13.87 -7.90 9.94
CA ASN A 214 12.87 -8.88 9.51
C ASN A 214 11.43 -8.38 9.63
N ILE A 215 11.01 -7.48 8.74
CA ILE A 215 9.64 -6.95 8.73
C ILE A 215 8.55 -7.97 8.35
N TRP A 216 8.91 -9.21 7.99
CA TRP A 216 7.96 -10.26 7.60
C TRP A 216 7.43 -11.03 8.81
N ASN A 217 8.35 -11.54 9.62
CA ASN A 217 8.04 -12.48 10.70
C ASN A 217 8.48 -11.98 12.08
N ASN A 218 9.13 -10.81 12.15
CA ASN A 218 9.44 -10.14 13.40
C ASN A 218 8.53 -8.90 13.59
N PRO A 219 7.51 -8.97 14.46
CA PRO A 219 6.68 -7.82 14.78
C PRO A 219 7.46 -6.65 15.37
N ASP A 220 8.58 -6.90 16.07
CA ASP A 220 9.33 -5.84 16.72
C ASP A 220 9.98 -4.92 15.68
N ASP A 221 10.65 -5.49 14.67
CA ASP A 221 11.19 -4.74 13.53
C ASP A 221 10.09 -4.02 12.75
N ALA A 222 8.95 -4.66 12.53
CA ALA A 222 7.83 -4.01 11.84
C ALA A 222 7.32 -2.79 12.61
N ILE A 223 7.17 -2.90 13.93
CA ILE A 223 6.75 -1.81 14.82
C ILE A 223 7.76 -0.65 14.77
N GLY A 224 9.04 -0.95 14.97
CA GLY A 224 10.12 0.06 14.93
C GLY A 224 10.22 0.72 13.55
N SER A 225 10.12 -0.06 12.49
CA SER A 225 10.20 0.41 11.10
C SER A 225 9.06 1.36 10.74
N VAL A 226 7.82 1.05 11.15
CA VAL A 226 6.68 1.97 10.98
C VAL A 226 6.94 3.27 11.75
N ALA A 227 7.36 3.19 13.00
CA ALA A 227 7.64 4.38 13.81
C ALA A 227 8.76 5.26 13.21
N SER A 228 9.87 4.65 12.78
CA SER A 228 10.97 5.29 12.06
C SER A 228 10.49 5.99 10.78
N TYR A 229 9.66 5.31 9.99
CA TYR A 229 9.06 5.89 8.78
C TYR A 229 8.27 7.16 9.08
N PHE A 230 7.36 7.12 10.06
CA PHE A 230 6.54 8.28 10.43
C PHE A 230 7.39 9.44 10.94
N LYS A 231 8.39 9.16 11.77
CA LYS A 231 9.33 10.18 12.25
C LYS A 231 10.08 10.85 11.11
N ARG A 232 10.59 10.07 10.15
CA ARG A 232 11.29 10.56 8.95
C ARG A 232 10.36 11.36 8.02
N HIS A 233 9.07 11.05 8.02
CA HIS A 233 8.04 11.76 7.23
C HIS A 233 7.37 12.91 7.99
N GLY A 234 7.99 13.40 9.06
CA GLY A 234 7.63 14.66 9.68
C GLY A 234 6.48 14.58 10.69
N TRP A 235 6.20 13.38 11.21
CA TRP A 235 5.31 13.22 12.36
C TRP A 235 5.78 14.08 13.54
N VAL A 236 4.85 14.79 14.17
CA VAL A 236 5.09 15.65 15.33
C VAL A 236 4.35 15.07 16.52
N ALA A 237 5.10 14.66 17.55
CA ALA A 237 4.54 14.07 18.76
C ALA A 237 3.58 15.05 19.47
N GLY A 238 2.44 14.55 19.94
CA GLY A 238 1.44 15.33 20.67
C GLY A 238 0.55 16.24 19.80
N GLU A 239 0.86 16.42 18.52
CA GLU A 239 0.03 17.23 17.62
C GLU A 239 -1.17 16.43 17.07
N PRO A 240 -2.33 17.07 16.88
CA PRO A 240 -3.51 16.41 16.33
C PRO A 240 -3.32 16.00 14.87
N VAL A 241 -4.12 15.01 14.43
CA VAL A 241 -4.06 14.46 13.08
C VAL A 241 -5.00 15.22 12.14
N VAL A 242 -6.28 15.29 12.49
CA VAL A 242 -7.31 16.00 11.74
C VAL A 242 -8.15 16.86 12.67
N SER A 243 -8.88 17.80 12.09
CA SER A 243 -9.99 18.48 12.76
C SER A 243 -11.24 18.41 11.91
N ARG A 244 -12.39 18.15 12.54
CA ARG A 244 -13.69 18.26 11.87
C ARG A 244 -13.99 19.72 11.57
N ALA A 245 -14.64 19.98 10.44
CA ALA A 245 -15.02 21.33 10.06
C ALA A 245 -16.51 21.41 9.72
N ASP A 246 -17.11 22.55 10.06
CA ASP A 246 -18.37 23.02 9.49
C ASP A 246 -18.09 23.97 8.33
N VAL A 247 -19.04 24.06 7.40
CA VAL A 247 -18.92 24.91 6.21
C VAL A 247 -20.18 25.72 6.00
N ARG A 248 -20.03 26.97 5.52
CA ARG A 248 -21.14 27.89 5.23
C ARG A 248 -20.82 28.76 4.02
N GLY A 249 -21.84 29.11 3.23
CA GLY A 249 -21.70 29.98 2.07
C GLY A 249 -21.46 29.22 0.76
N GLU A 250 -21.30 29.96 -0.34
CA GLU A 250 -21.23 29.41 -1.69
C GLU A 250 -19.80 29.06 -2.16
N GLN A 251 -18.77 29.61 -1.49
CA GLN A 251 -17.35 29.44 -1.86
C GLN A 251 -16.68 28.22 -1.20
N VAL A 252 -17.44 27.37 -0.52
CA VAL A 252 -16.92 26.24 0.26
C VAL A 252 -16.05 25.30 -0.58
N ASP A 253 -16.49 25.01 -1.81
CA ASP A 253 -15.80 24.09 -2.71
C ASP A 253 -14.46 24.66 -3.21
N GLU A 254 -14.26 25.99 -3.22
CA GLU A 254 -12.96 26.62 -3.53
C GLU A 254 -11.92 26.33 -2.43
N GLY A 255 -12.38 26.03 -1.21
CA GLY A 255 -11.55 25.63 -0.09
C GLY A 255 -10.94 24.24 -0.26
N LEU A 256 -11.61 23.34 -0.98
CA LEU A 256 -11.19 21.94 -1.11
C LEU A 256 -9.81 21.82 -1.77
N THR A 257 -8.98 20.94 -1.20
CA THR A 257 -7.66 20.63 -1.73
C THR A 257 -7.75 19.61 -2.86
N THR A 258 -7.07 19.89 -3.97
CA THR A 258 -6.84 18.89 -5.02
C THR A 258 -5.55 18.12 -4.69
N GLY A 259 -5.65 16.81 -4.48
CA GLY A 259 -4.52 15.97 -4.05
C GLY A 259 -4.43 15.83 -2.53
N ILE A 260 -3.22 15.65 -1.98
CA ILE A 260 -2.99 15.47 -0.54
C ILE A 260 -2.14 16.57 0.08
N GLU A 261 -1.44 17.34 -0.75
CA GLU A 261 -0.54 18.41 -0.33
C GLU A 261 -1.33 19.61 0.21
N PRO A 262 -1.00 20.14 1.41
CA PRO A 262 -1.66 21.31 1.96
C PRO A 262 -1.34 22.53 1.09
N THR A 263 -2.37 23.18 0.56
CA THR A 263 -2.24 24.35 -0.34
C THR A 263 -2.83 25.64 0.22
N LYS A 264 -3.58 25.54 1.32
CA LYS A 264 -4.19 26.68 2.01
C LYS A 264 -3.92 26.59 3.51
N THR A 265 -4.00 27.72 4.16
CA THR A 265 -3.96 27.88 5.60
C THR A 265 -5.36 27.87 6.22
N VAL A 266 -5.45 27.65 7.53
CA VAL A 266 -6.73 27.72 8.26
C VAL A 266 -7.40 29.09 8.09
N GLY A 267 -6.64 30.18 8.10
CA GLY A 267 -7.16 31.54 7.92
C GLY A 267 -7.78 31.75 6.54
N GLU A 268 -7.12 31.25 5.49
CA GLU A 268 -7.65 31.28 4.11
C GLU A 268 -8.92 30.45 3.97
N LEU A 269 -8.99 29.26 4.59
CA LEU A 269 -10.20 28.45 4.60
C LEU A 269 -11.35 29.12 5.36
N ARG A 270 -11.04 29.83 6.46
CA ARG A 270 -12.05 30.58 7.21
C ARG A 270 -12.68 31.70 6.38
N ALA A 271 -11.87 32.39 5.57
CA ALA A 271 -12.37 33.38 4.62
C ALA A 271 -13.29 32.76 3.55
N LEU A 272 -13.13 31.47 3.25
CA LEU A 272 -13.99 30.69 2.34
C LEU A 272 -15.18 30.01 3.04
N GLY A 273 -15.42 30.32 4.31
CA GLY A 273 -16.59 29.84 5.05
C GLY A 273 -16.41 28.51 5.79
N TRP A 274 -15.17 28.03 5.94
CA TRP A 274 -14.87 26.86 6.78
C TRP A 274 -14.63 27.25 8.24
N SER A 275 -15.06 26.41 9.18
CA SER A 275 -14.78 26.56 10.61
C SER A 275 -14.39 25.22 11.21
N SER A 276 -13.17 25.11 11.71
CA SER A 276 -12.70 23.95 12.46
C SER A 276 -13.41 23.86 13.82
N HIS A 277 -13.65 22.63 14.29
CA HIS A 277 -14.17 22.33 15.64
C HIS A 277 -13.09 22.52 16.72
N ASP A 278 -11.82 22.54 16.33
CA ASP A 278 -10.68 22.77 17.21
C ASP A 278 -10.14 24.20 17.05
N ALA A 279 -9.46 24.70 18.09
CA ALA A 279 -8.82 26.01 18.06
C ALA A 279 -7.49 25.95 17.29
N LEU A 280 -7.56 26.02 15.96
CA LEU A 280 -6.39 26.00 15.07
C LEU A 280 -5.89 27.41 14.75
N ARG A 281 -4.57 27.57 14.66
CA ARG A 281 -3.92 28.83 14.27
C ARG A 281 -4.15 29.13 12.79
N ASP A 282 -4.38 30.39 12.47
CA ASP A 282 -4.69 30.85 11.12
C ASP A 282 -3.57 30.59 10.11
N ASP A 283 -2.31 30.63 10.55
CA ASP A 283 -1.13 30.44 9.70
C ASP A 283 -0.80 28.96 9.44
N MET A 284 -1.55 28.03 10.03
CA MET A 284 -1.30 26.60 9.89
C MET A 284 -1.72 26.10 8.49
N PRO A 285 -0.81 25.49 7.70
CA PRO A 285 -1.15 24.88 6.42
C PRO A 285 -1.93 23.58 6.66
N VAL A 286 -3.02 23.38 5.91
CA VAL A 286 -3.90 22.22 6.05
C VAL A 286 -4.37 21.70 4.69
N THR A 287 -4.72 20.42 4.65
CA THR A 287 -5.43 19.79 3.53
C THR A 287 -6.93 19.84 3.84
N ALA A 288 -7.73 20.53 3.04
CA ALA A 288 -9.18 20.57 3.20
C ALA A 288 -9.85 19.52 2.32
N PHE A 289 -10.68 18.64 2.89
CA PHE A 289 -11.31 17.59 2.10
C PHE A 289 -12.73 17.26 2.56
N ARG A 290 -13.50 16.70 1.62
CA ARG A 290 -14.87 16.25 1.82
C ARG A 290 -14.95 14.73 1.68
N LEU A 291 -15.63 14.08 2.63
CA LEU A 291 -15.92 12.65 2.60
C LEU A 291 -17.43 12.43 2.59
N GLU A 292 -17.92 11.56 1.70
CA GLU A 292 -19.35 11.20 1.64
C GLU A 292 -19.65 10.08 2.65
N GLY A 293 -19.98 10.46 3.88
CA GLY A 293 -20.26 9.56 5.00
C GLY A 293 -21.69 9.04 5.05
N ASP A 294 -22.00 8.25 6.09
CA ASP A 294 -23.31 7.62 6.27
C ASP A 294 -24.43 8.65 6.49
N ASN A 295 -24.10 9.76 7.15
CA ASN A 295 -25.04 10.83 7.53
C ASN A 295 -24.93 12.06 6.60
N GLY A 296 -24.35 11.90 5.40
CA GLY A 296 -24.12 12.98 4.46
C GLY A 296 -22.64 13.42 4.40
N PRO A 297 -22.37 14.56 3.73
CA PRO A 297 -21.01 15.03 3.52
C PRO A 297 -20.33 15.45 4.82
N GLU A 298 -19.06 15.14 4.90
CA GLU A 298 -18.19 15.38 6.04
C GLU A 298 -17.00 16.25 5.63
N TYR A 299 -16.82 17.40 6.27
CA TYR A 299 -15.72 18.32 5.97
C TYR A 299 -14.65 18.23 7.04
N TRP A 300 -13.39 18.19 6.60
CA TRP A 300 -12.26 17.95 7.47
C TRP A 300 -11.06 18.81 7.06
N MET A 301 -10.27 19.21 8.05
CA MET A 301 -8.94 19.79 7.89
C MET A 301 -7.91 18.74 8.32
N GLY A 302 -7.15 18.23 7.35
CA GLY A 302 -5.99 17.37 7.59
C GLY A 302 -4.79 18.21 8.01
N LEU A 303 -4.26 17.94 9.19
CA LEU A 303 -3.14 18.65 9.76
C LEU A 303 -1.81 17.97 9.37
N LYS A 304 -0.70 18.45 9.92
CA LYS A 304 0.64 17.94 9.59
C LYS A 304 0.78 16.42 9.78
N ASN A 305 0.23 15.89 10.88
CA ASN A 305 0.27 14.45 11.14
C ASN A 305 -0.64 13.64 10.20
N PHE A 306 -1.76 14.21 9.73
CA PHE A 306 -2.53 13.57 8.65
C PHE A 306 -1.72 13.50 7.36
N TYR A 307 -1.01 14.57 7.00
CA TYR A 307 -0.13 14.55 5.85
C TYR A 307 0.97 13.48 5.99
N ALA A 308 1.54 13.29 7.18
CA ALA A 308 2.50 12.21 7.46
C ALA A 308 1.90 10.82 7.18
N ILE A 309 0.63 10.56 7.53
CA ILE A 309 -0.05 9.29 7.20
C ILE A 309 -0.22 9.14 5.68
N THR A 310 -0.58 10.23 4.96
CA THR A 310 -0.70 10.18 3.49
C THR A 310 0.63 9.94 2.77
N ARG A 311 1.78 10.06 3.45
CA ARG A 311 3.08 9.67 2.87
C ARG A 311 3.19 8.16 2.72
N TYR A 312 2.56 7.41 3.63
CA TYR A 312 2.52 5.95 3.62
C TYR A 312 1.70 5.43 2.42
N ASN A 313 0.53 6.03 2.19
CA ASN A 313 -0.28 5.83 0.99
C ASN A 313 -0.98 7.14 0.62
N ARG A 314 -0.81 7.59 -0.64
CA ARG A 314 -1.25 8.90 -1.13
C ARG A 314 -2.78 8.98 -1.34
N SER A 315 -3.54 8.80 -0.27
CA SER A 315 -5.01 8.79 -0.27
C SER A 315 -5.57 9.36 1.04
N VAL A 316 -6.51 10.33 0.91
CA VAL A 316 -7.24 10.91 2.03
C VAL A 316 -8.08 9.86 2.76
N MET A 317 -8.78 8.99 2.02
CA MET A 317 -9.60 7.93 2.63
C MET A 317 -8.75 6.90 3.37
N TYR A 318 -7.57 6.56 2.84
CA TYR A 318 -6.63 5.68 3.54
C TYR A 318 -6.19 6.32 4.86
N ALA A 319 -5.73 7.57 4.83
CA ALA A 319 -5.23 8.24 6.01
C ALA A 319 -6.33 8.43 7.08
N MET A 320 -7.56 8.72 6.66
CA MET A 320 -8.71 8.78 7.56
C MET A 320 -9.07 7.40 8.14
N ALA A 321 -8.96 6.32 7.37
CA ALA A 321 -9.21 4.97 7.87
C ALA A 321 -8.17 4.53 8.91
N VAL A 322 -6.89 4.85 8.67
CA VAL A 322 -5.82 4.64 9.67
C VAL A 322 -6.10 5.47 10.91
N HIS A 323 -6.40 6.77 10.76
CA HIS A 323 -6.67 7.62 11.91
C HIS A 323 -7.86 7.12 12.74
N GLN A 324 -9.01 6.87 12.11
CA GLN A 324 -10.20 6.42 12.83
C GLN A 324 -10.03 5.01 13.43
N LEU A 325 -9.33 4.09 12.75
CA LEU A 325 -9.02 2.79 13.35
C LEU A 325 -8.15 2.97 14.61
N SER A 326 -7.17 3.87 14.58
CA SER A 326 -6.34 4.18 15.76
C SER A 326 -7.19 4.67 16.95
N GLU A 327 -8.19 5.52 16.72
CA GLU A 327 -9.12 5.98 17.77
C GLU A 327 -9.97 4.84 18.33
N GLN A 328 -10.49 3.97 17.45
CA GLN A 328 -11.28 2.80 17.87
C GLN A 328 -10.45 1.81 18.69
N LEU A 329 -9.15 1.65 18.38
CA LEU A 329 -8.25 0.79 19.15
C LEU A 329 -8.02 1.33 20.56
N VAL A 330 -7.85 2.65 20.72
CA VAL A 330 -7.73 3.30 22.04
C VAL A 330 -9.00 3.07 22.86
N GLN A 331 -10.17 3.33 22.26
CA GLN A 331 -11.48 3.14 22.89
C GLN A 331 -11.68 1.68 23.35
N ALA A 332 -11.42 0.72 22.47
CA ALA A 332 -11.63 -0.70 22.76
C ALA A 332 -10.61 -1.26 23.77
N ARG A 333 -9.38 -0.75 23.78
CA ARG A 333 -8.35 -1.15 24.74
C ARG A 333 -8.60 -0.54 26.13
N GLY A 334 -9.37 0.54 26.22
CA GLY A 334 -9.63 1.27 27.46
C GLY A 334 -8.46 2.15 27.90
N VAL A 335 -7.58 2.52 26.96
CA VAL A 335 -6.49 3.46 27.22
C VAL A 335 -7.10 4.86 27.23
N LYS A 336 -6.84 5.63 28.28
CA LYS A 336 -7.25 7.03 28.39
C LYS A 336 -6.14 7.96 27.94
#